data_AF-A0A2D9YCP9-F1
#
_entry.id   AF-A0A2D9YCP9-F1
#
_cell.length_a   1.000
_cell.length_b   1.000
_cell.length_c   1.000
_cell.angle_alpha   90.00
_cell.angle_beta   90.00
_cell.angle_gamma   90.00
#
_symmetry.space_group_name_H-M   'P 1'
#
loop_
_entity.id
_entity.type
_entity.pdbx_description
1 polymer ?
#
loop_
_entity_poly.entity_id
_entity_poly.type
_entity_poly.pdbx_seq_one_letter_code
_entity_poly.pdbx_strand_id
1 'polypeptide(L)'
;IEGDHSFAKILADANRPMLILGMNALTRADGEAVLGLCRRIADKFNLIKEENNAIDSWNGFNVLHTAASRVAALDMSFVPKDRSRYLDNILDDVENGIIEIVYLLAADEIDMSRLGKAFVIYQGHHGDAGAHRADVILPGAAYTEKDGLYVNTEGRPQYAVRAVFPPGEAREDWKILRALSDAVGAVLEFDTAEELRHQLVETYSTFEVTDSLKHSAWLEFGQDGKIEELPFDHSMKDFYMTDPISRSSKVMAECSEIFGNSKNG
;
A
#
# COMPACT_ATOMS: atom_id res chain seq x y z
N ILE A 1 -10.44 -16.94 19.89
CA ILE A 1 -9.60 -16.85 21.11
C ILE A 1 -10.10 -17.78 22.21
N GLU A 2 -11.40 -17.95 22.41
CA GLU A 2 -11.97 -18.78 23.50
C GLU A 2 -11.52 -20.24 23.44
N GLY A 3 -11.20 -20.76 22.24
CA GLY A 3 -10.64 -22.10 22.04
C GLY A 3 -11.68 -23.14 21.62
N ASP A 4 -12.94 -22.72 21.48
CA ASP A 4 -14.07 -23.60 21.19
C ASP A 4 -14.15 -24.02 19.71
N HIS A 5 -13.47 -23.30 18.83
CA HIS A 5 -13.42 -23.63 17.40
C HIS A 5 -12.44 -24.78 17.13
N SER A 6 -12.82 -25.73 16.28
CA SER A 6 -12.01 -26.93 15.96
C SER A 6 -10.60 -26.60 15.46
N PHE A 7 -10.44 -25.48 14.75
CA PHE A 7 -9.15 -25.00 14.25
C PHE A 7 -8.18 -24.55 15.36
N ALA A 8 -8.66 -24.22 16.56
CA ALA A 8 -7.80 -23.84 17.68
C ALA A 8 -6.83 -24.96 18.07
N LYS A 9 -7.31 -26.21 18.07
CA LYS A 9 -6.45 -27.37 18.33
C LYS A 9 -5.39 -27.55 17.25
N ILE A 10 -5.77 -27.34 15.99
CA ILE A 10 -4.83 -27.43 14.85
C ILE A 10 -3.70 -26.39 14.99
N LEU A 11 -4.03 -25.15 15.37
CA LEU A 11 -3.03 -24.11 15.63
C LEU A 11 -2.14 -24.45 16.82
N ALA A 12 -2.71 -24.98 17.91
CA ALA A 12 -1.96 -25.36 19.11
C ALA A 12 -0.98 -26.52 18.87
N ASP A 13 -1.38 -27.50 18.05
CA ASP A 13 -0.57 -28.70 17.76
C ASP A 13 0.50 -28.44 16.66
N ALA A 14 0.45 -27.29 15.99
CA ALA A 14 1.37 -26.98 14.89
C ALA A 14 2.77 -26.57 15.37
N ASN A 15 3.81 -27.09 14.70
CA ASN A 15 5.20 -26.73 15.01
C ASN A 15 5.57 -25.30 14.57
N ARG A 16 5.05 -24.86 13.43
CA ARG A 16 5.27 -23.54 12.83
C ARG A 16 3.93 -22.97 12.33
N PRO A 17 3.01 -22.59 13.22
CA PRO A 17 1.71 -22.07 12.83
C PRO A 17 1.86 -20.72 12.14
N MET A 18 1.04 -20.45 11.14
CA MET A 18 1.07 -19.21 10.36
C MET A 18 -0.34 -18.60 10.28
N LEU A 19 -0.41 -17.29 10.41
CA LEU A 19 -1.59 -16.47 10.19
C LEU A 19 -1.25 -15.44 9.13
N ILE A 20 -1.99 -15.47 8.01
CA ILE A 20 -1.88 -14.48 6.93
C ILE A 20 -3.15 -13.63 6.96
N LEU A 21 -3.01 -12.37 7.34
CA LEU A 21 -4.09 -11.38 7.36
C LEU A 21 -4.06 -10.57 6.06
N GLY A 22 -5.09 -10.69 5.24
CA GLY A 22 -5.22 -9.83 4.06
C GLY A 22 -5.48 -8.38 4.46
N MET A 23 -4.78 -7.42 3.85
CA MET A 23 -4.89 -6.01 4.24
C MET A 23 -6.30 -5.42 4.13
N ASN A 24 -7.19 -6.01 3.32
CA ASN A 24 -8.60 -5.56 3.22
C ASN A 24 -9.41 -5.82 4.51
N ALA A 25 -9.01 -6.78 5.33
CA ALA A 25 -9.61 -6.95 6.65
C ALA A 25 -9.32 -5.73 7.56
N LEU A 26 -8.28 -4.95 7.25
CA LEU A 26 -7.83 -3.79 8.00
C LEU A 26 -8.44 -2.46 7.50
N THR A 27 -9.15 -2.46 6.36
CA THR A 27 -9.77 -1.25 5.80
C THR A 27 -11.18 -1.00 6.32
N ARG A 28 -11.72 -1.93 7.11
CA ARG A 28 -13.03 -1.83 7.77
C ARG A 28 -12.97 -0.88 8.97
N ALA A 29 -14.13 -0.40 9.41
CA ALA A 29 -14.24 0.45 10.61
C ALA A 29 -13.70 -0.25 11.88
N ASP A 30 -13.82 -1.57 11.95
CA ASP A 30 -13.29 -2.42 13.04
C ASP A 30 -11.86 -2.95 12.79
N GLY A 31 -11.15 -2.44 11.77
CA GLY A 31 -9.85 -2.94 11.33
C GLY A 31 -8.78 -2.99 12.44
N GLU A 32 -8.73 -1.99 13.33
CA GLU A 32 -7.80 -2.01 14.48
C GLU A 32 -8.14 -3.11 15.48
N ALA A 33 -9.43 -3.43 15.66
CA ALA A 33 -9.88 -4.50 16.54
C ALA A 33 -9.60 -5.88 15.92
N VAL A 34 -9.80 -6.02 14.60
CA VAL A 34 -9.39 -7.22 13.84
C VAL A 34 -7.89 -7.45 13.97
N LEU A 35 -7.09 -6.40 13.78
CA LEU A 35 -5.63 -6.49 13.92
C LEU A 35 -5.22 -6.93 15.34
N GLY A 36 -5.83 -6.33 16.37
CA GLY A 36 -5.59 -6.72 17.77
C GLY A 36 -6.00 -8.16 18.06
N LEU A 37 -7.13 -8.62 17.50
CA LEU A 37 -7.57 -10.02 17.60
C LEU A 37 -6.54 -10.98 17.00
N CYS A 38 -6.02 -10.67 15.80
CA CYS A 38 -5.01 -11.50 15.14
C CYS A 38 -3.70 -11.53 15.94
N ARG A 39 -3.28 -10.40 16.55
CA ARG A 39 -2.13 -10.38 17.48
C ARG A 39 -2.34 -11.32 18.66
N ARG A 40 -3.48 -11.22 19.35
CA ARG A 40 -3.81 -12.08 20.49
C ARG A 40 -3.93 -13.56 20.09
N ILE A 41 -4.36 -13.87 18.86
CA ILE A 41 -4.30 -15.24 18.32
C ILE A 41 -2.83 -15.68 18.15
N ALA A 42 -1.98 -14.83 17.60
CA ALA A 42 -0.56 -15.13 17.44
C ALA A 42 0.13 -15.40 18.79
N ASP A 43 -0.15 -14.56 19.80
CA ASP A 43 0.34 -14.72 21.17
C ASP A 43 -0.19 -16.03 21.79
N LYS A 44 -1.51 -16.29 21.70
CA LYS A 44 -2.13 -17.48 22.32
C LYS A 44 -1.60 -18.80 21.77
N PHE A 45 -1.34 -18.87 20.47
CA PHE A 45 -0.96 -20.11 19.79
C PHE A 45 0.54 -20.17 19.45
N ASN A 46 1.38 -19.33 20.08
CA ASN A 46 2.84 -19.32 19.90
C ASN A 46 3.27 -19.24 18.43
N LEU A 47 2.64 -18.35 17.67
CA LEU A 47 3.04 -18.07 16.28
C LEU A 47 4.37 -17.34 16.21
N ILE A 48 4.84 -16.75 17.32
CA ILE A 48 6.11 -16.08 17.43
C ILE A 48 7.02 -16.91 18.34
N LYS A 49 8.17 -17.33 17.81
CA LYS A 49 9.22 -18.07 18.51
C LYS A 49 10.54 -17.40 18.21
N GLU A 50 11.12 -16.77 19.22
CA GLU A 50 12.46 -16.19 19.14
C GLU A 50 13.45 -17.22 19.68
N GLU A 51 14.33 -17.70 18.81
CA GLU A 51 15.39 -18.65 19.17
C GLU A 51 16.76 -18.00 18.92
N ASN A 52 17.82 -18.58 19.50
CA ASN A 52 19.17 -18.02 19.41
C ASN A 52 19.74 -17.95 17.97
N ASN A 53 19.10 -18.60 16.99
CA ASN A 53 19.47 -18.53 15.59
C ASN A 53 18.25 -18.28 14.69
N ALA A 54 18.49 -17.72 13.50
CA ALA A 54 17.45 -17.35 12.56
C ALA A 54 16.73 -18.55 11.91
N ILE A 55 17.36 -19.73 11.88
CA ILE A 55 16.80 -20.94 11.26
C ILE A 55 15.70 -21.56 12.12
N ASP A 56 15.91 -21.51 13.44
CA ASP A 56 15.01 -22.07 14.45
C ASP A 56 13.95 -21.05 14.89
N SER A 57 14.24 -19.75 14.73
CA SER A 57 13.26 -18.68 14.93
C SER A 57 12.09 -18.78 13.96
N TRP A 58 10.90 -18.38 14.42
CA TRP A 58 9.68 -18.42 13.63
C TRP A 58 8.80 -17.21 13.93
N ASN A 59 8.47 -16.45 12.90
CA ASN A 59 7.41 -15.44 12.97
C ASN A 59 6.30 -15.82 11.98
N GLY A 60 5.24 -16.39 12.52
CA GLY A 60 4.07 -16.85 11.77
C GLY A 60 3.04 -15.78 11.49
N PHE A 61 3.18 -14.56 12.02
CA PHE A 61 2.20 -13.49 11.81
C PHE A 61 2.57 -12.66 10.57
N ASN A 62 1.66 -12.60 9.59
CA ASN A 62 1.92 -11.97 8.30
C ASN A 62 0.73 -11.10 7.90
N VAL A 63 1.02 -9.94 7.30
CA VAL A 63 0.02 -9.12 6.61
C VAL A 63 0.31 -9.19 5.12
N LEU A 64 -0.69 -9.61 4.34
CA LEU A 64 -0.57 -9.69 2.88
C LEU A 64 -1.10 -8.39 2.26
N HIS A 65 -0.19 -7.64 1.65
CA HIS A 65 -0.49 -6.40 0.95
C HIS A 65 -0.81 -6.65 -0.53
N THR A 66 -1.71 -5.83 -1.10
CA THR A 66 -2.18 -5.97 -2.50
C THR A 66 -1.65 -4.88 -3.43
N ALA A 67 -0.87 -3.92 -2.93
CA ALA A 67 -0.30 -2.84 -3.72
C ALA A 67 1.22 -2.72 -3.47
N ALA A 68 2.01 -2.64 -4.55
CA ALA A 68 3.47 -2.63 -4.49
C ALA A 68 4.07 -1.39 -3.81
N SER A 69 3.31 -0.30 -3.68
CA SER A 69 3.72 0.91 -2.97
C SER A 69 3.47 0.86 -1.47
N ARG A 70 2.64 -0.08 -0.99
CA ARG A 70 2.08 -0.02 0.36
C ARG A 70 3.12 -0.19 1.45
N VAL A 71 3.98 -1.20 1.34
CA VAL A 71 4.98 -1.50 2.38
C VAL A 71 6.02 -0.39 2.46
N ALA A 72 6.54 0.07 1.32
CA ALA A 72 7.46 1.21 1.28
C ALA A 72 6.84 2.48 1.89
N ALA A 73 5.56 2.77 1.58
CA ALA A 73 4.85 3.90 2.17
C ALA A 73 4.71 3.76 3.69
N LEU A 74 4.38 2.57 4.21
CA LEU A 74 4.27 2.34 5.65
C LEU A 74 5.63 2.45 6.36
N ASP A 75 6.70 1.92 5.77
CA ASP A 75 8.06 2.03 6.30
C ASP A 75 8.57 3.48 6.32
N MET A 76 8.14 4.28 5.34
CA MET A 76 8.39 5.72 5.29
C MET A 76 7.46 6.53 6.22
N SER A 77 6.61 5.86 7.01
CA SER A 77 5.56 6.52 7.81
C SER A 77 4.69 7.48 6.98
N PHE A 78 4.46 7.15 5.71
CA PHE A 78 3.64 7.90 4.77
C PHE A 78 2.15 7.63 5.03
N VAL A 79 1.74 8.03 6.22
CA VAL A 79 0.38 7.97 6.74
C VAL A 79 0.03 9.32 7.38
N PRO A 80 -1.25 9.70 7.44
CA PRO A 80 -1.67 10.86 8.20
C PRO A 80 -1.20 10.75 9.67
N LYS A 81 -0.42 11.73 10.14
CA LYS A 81 0.05 11.78 11.54
C LYS A 81 -1.11 11.93 12.52
N ASP A 82 -2.12 12.68 12.10
CA ASP A 82 -3.41 12.78 12.78
C ASP A 82 -4.33 11.68 12.26
N ARG A 83 -4.66 10.73 13.13
CA ARG A 83 -5.54 9.59 12.80
C ARG A 83 -6.98 10.00 12.48
N SER A 84 -7.39 11.22 12.82
CA SER A 84 -8.67 11.78 12.39
C SER A 84 -8.69 12.20 10.91
N ARG A 85 -7.54 12.13 10.23
CA ARG A 85 -7.39 12.48 8.80
C ARG A 85 -7.12 11.26 7.94
N TYR A 86 -7.84 10.17 8.15
CA TYR A 86 -7.85 9.07 7.19
C TYR A 86 -8.69 9.40 5.97
N LEU A 87 -8.64 8.52 4.95
CA LEU A 87 -9.19 8.80 3.62
C LEU A 87 -10.63 9.33 3.69
N ASP A 88 -11.53 8.67 4.42
CA ASP A 88 -12.92 9.10 4.50
C ASP A 88 -13.07 10.50 5.08
N ASN A 89 -12.30 10.85 6.10
CA ASN A 89 -12.30 12.19 6.68
C ASN A 89 -11.65 13.23 5.76
N ILE A 90 -10.61 12.85 5.00
CA ILE A 90 -10.04 13.72 3.96
C ILE A 90 -11.11 14.02 2.90
N LEU A 91 -11.87 13.00 2.48
CA LEU A 91 -12.95 13.18 1.51
C LEU A 91 -14.10 14.02 2.08
N ASP A 92 -14.48 13.82 3.35
CA ASP A 92 -15.45 14.67 4.05
C ASP A 92 -14.97 16.13 4.08
N ASP A 93 -13.70 16.37 4.40
CA ASP A 93 -13.11 17.70 4.44
C ASP A 93 -13.07 18.36 3.05
N VAL A 94 -12.84 17.60 1.98
CA VAL A 94 -12.96 18.10 0.59
C VAL A 94 -14.41 18.49 0.30
N GLU A 95 -15.38 17.63 0.60
CA GLU A 95 -16.81 17.91 0.41
C GLU A 95 -17.30 19.10 1.22
N ASN A 96 -16.68 19.37 2.38
CA ASN A 96 -16.96 20.54 3.21
C ASN A 96 -16.16 21.79 2.80
N GLY A 97 -15.26 21.69 1.82
CA GLY A 97 -14.43 22.81 1.35
C GLY A 97 -13.31 23.21 2.31
N ILE A 98 -12.95 22.33 3.25
CA ILE A 98 -11.82 22.51 4.18
C ILE A 98 -10.51 22.16 3.48
N ILE A 99 -10.50 21.10 2.65
CA ILE A 99 -9.38 20.76 1.78
C ILE A 99 -9.68 21.25 0.36
N GLU A 100 -8.92 22.25 -0.07
CA GLU A 100 -9.12 22.91 -1.37
C GLU A 100 -8.24 22.34 -2.49
N ILE A 101 -7.18 21.59 -2.15
CA ILE A 101 -6.24 21.01 -3.11
C ILE A 101 -6.02 19.54 -2.78
N VAL A 102 -6.11 18.67 -3.78
CA VAL A 102 -5.82 17.24 -3.67
C VAL A 102 -4.78 16.84 -4.70
N TYR A 103 -3.69 16.23 -4.23
CA TYR A 103 -2.62 15.72 -5.09
C TYR A 103 -2.70 14.18 -5.17
N LEU A 104 -3.08 13.66 -6.33
CA LEU A 104 -3.16 12.23 -6.62
C LEU A 104 -1.85 11.79 -7.26
N LEU A 105 -0.98 11.14 -6.51
CA LEU A 105 0.21 10.47 -7.05
C LEU A 105 -0.17 9.06 -7.52
N ALA A 106 -0.61 8.97 -8.79
CA ALA A 106 -1.09 7.76 -9.45
C ALA A 106 -2.12 6.97 -8.62
N ALA A 107 -3.00 7.71 -7.92
CA ALA A 107 -4.08 7.14 -7.13
C ALA A 107 -5.37 7.15 -7.96
N ASP A 108 -5.91 5.96 -8.22
CA ASP A 108 -7.10 5.75 -9.05
C ASP A 108 -8.22 4.98 -8.31
N GLU A 109 -7.93 4.48 -7.10
CA GLU A 109 -8.77 3.57 -6.32
C GLU A 109 -9.52 4.27 -5.17
N ILE A 110 -9.80 5.57 -5.31
CA ILE A 110 -10.61 6.35 -4.36
C ILE A 110 -11.88 6.87 -5.02
N ASP A 111 -12.88 7.26 -4.22
CA ASP A 111 -14.12 7.83 -4.73
C ASP A 111 -13.90 9.25 -5.29
N MET A 112 -13.60 9.32 -6.59
CA MET A 112 -13.35 10.57 -7.30
C MET A 112 -14.54 11.53 -7.29
N SER A 113 -15.77 11.04 -7.09
CA SER A 113 -16.97 11.87 -7.07
C SER A 113 -17.00 12.83 -5.88
N ARG A 114 -16.35 12.44 -4.78
CA ARG A 114 -16.23 13.21 -3.54
C ARG A 114 -15.19 14.33 -3.62
N LEU A 115 -14.41 14.38 -4.70
CA LEU A 115 -13.36 15.38 -4.86
C LEU A 115 -13.86 16.71 -5.43
N GLY A 116 -15.13 16.83 -5.83
CA GLY A 116 -15.65 17.90 -6.71
C GLY A 116 -15.40 19.36 -6.31
N LYS A 117 -15.12 19.65 -5.02
CA LYS A 117 -14.82 21.01 -4.55
C LYS A 117 -13.33 21.36 -4.49
N ALA A 118 -12.45 20.37 -4.58
CA ALA A 118 -11.01 20.58 -4.58
C ALA A 118 -10.46 20.79 -6.00
N PHE A 119 -9.36 21.54 -6.09
CA PHE A 119 -8.48 21.55 -7.23
C PHE A 119 -7.61 20.28 -7.22
N VAL A 120 -7.81 19.41 -8.19
CA VAL A 120 -7.20 18.07 -8.25
C VAL A 120 -6.02 18.07 -9.21
N ILE A 121 -4.84 17.74 -8.69
CA ILE A 121 -3.64 17.50 -9.48
C ILE A 121 -3.45 15.98 -9.55
N TYR A 122 -3.42 15.42 -10.75
CA TYR A 122 -3.09 14.00 -10.96
C TYR A 122 -1.70 13.88 -11.57
N GLN A 123 -0.77 13.28 -10.84
CA GLN A 123 0.53 12.87 -11.36
C GLN A 123 0.51 11.36 -11.58
N GLY A 124 0.45 10.90 -12.82
CA GLY A 124 0.41 9.48 -13.14
C GLY A 124 0.75 9.19 -14.59
N HIS A 125 0.81 7.90 -14.93
CA HIS A 125 1.26 7.45 -16.25
C HIS A 125 0.12 7.01 -17.17
N HIS A 126 -1.09 6.79 -16.65
CA HIS A 126 -2.25 6.33 -17.42
C HIS A 126 -3.47 7.21 -17.13
N GLY A 127 -4.35 7.34 -18.11
CA GLY A 127 -5.59 8.11 -17.98
C GLY A 127 -6.73 7.25 -17.46
N ASP A 128 -6.82 7.06 -16.15
CA ASP A 128 -7.90 6.32 -15.49
C ASP A 128 -8.74 7.26 -14.60
N ALA A 129 -9.44 6.75 -13.58
CA ALA A 129 -10.38 7.51 -12.75
C ALA A 129 -9.81 8.83 -12.20
N GLY A 130 -8.59 8.83 -11.68
CA GLY A 130 -7.95 10.02 -11.11
C GLY A 130 -7.64 11.07 -12.16
N ALA A 131 -7.15 10.65 -13.33
CA ALA A 131 -6.86 11.54 -14.45
C ALA A 131 -8.14 12.17 -15.02
N HIS A 132 -9.24 11.42 -15.12
CA HIS A 132 -10.53 11.95 -15.59
C HIS A 132 -11.11 13.00 -14.65
N ARG A 133 -10.85 12.89 -13.34
CA ARG A 133 -11.27 13.90 -12.36
C ARG A 133 -10.33 15.11 -12.35
N ALA A 134 -9.07 14.99 -12.74
CA ALA A 134 -8.07 16.03 -12.51
C ALA A 134 -8.37 17.38 -13.19
N ASP A 135 -8.02 18.46 -12.49
CA ASP A 135 -7.97 19.82 -13.04
C ASP A 135 -6.64 20.06 -13.77
N VAL A 136 -5.56 19.43 -13.29
CA VAL A 136 -4.22 19.41 -13.91
C VAL A 136 -3.65 18.00 -13.92
N ILE A 137 -3.12 17.58 -15.06
CA ILE A 137 -2.44 16.30 -15.23
C ILE A 137 -0.94 16.54 -15.43
N LEU A 138 -0.13 15.84 -14.63
CA LEU A 138 1.33 15.81 -14.72
C LEU A 138 1.77 14.40 -15.17
N PRO A 139 2.25 14.23 -16.42
CA PRO A 139 2.56 12.90 -16.94
C PRO A 139 3.81 12.32 -16.28
N GLY A 140 3.61 11.31 -15.42
CA GLY A 140 4.64 10.51 -14.77
C GLY A 140 5.10 9.32 -15.61
N ALA A 141 6.14 8.64 -15.13
CA ALA A 141 6.72 7.46 -15.78
C ALA A 141 6.14 6.14 -15.21
N ALA A 142 5.88 5.16 -16.08
CA ALA A 142 5.50 3.82 -15.66
C ALA A 142 6.66 3.07 -14.98
N TYR A 143 6.39 1.92 -14.36
CA TYR A 143 7.41 1.15 -13.62
C TYR A 143 8.56 0.64 -14.50
N THR A 144 8.33 0.46 -15.81
CA THR A 144 9.36 0.05 -16.79
C THR A 144 10.18 1.24 -17.33
N GLU A 145 9.77 2.47 -17.02
CA GLU A 145 10.27 3.71 -17.61
C GLU A 145 11.17 4.53 -16.67
N LYS A 146 11.38 4.02 -15.46
CA LYS A 146 12.16 4.68 -14.41
C LYS A 146 12.94 3.66 -13.59
N ASP A 147 14.02 4.15 -13.01
CA ASP A 147 14.66 3.48 -11.90
C ASP A 147 13.81 3.70 -10.65
N GLY A 148 13.59 2.65 -9.85
CA GLY A 148 12.69 2.73 -8.71
C GLY A 148 13.00 1.72 -7.62
N LEU A 149 12.73 2.10 -6.37
CA LEU A 149 12.77 1.19 -5.22
C LEU A 149 11.35 0.77 -4.87
N TYR A 150 11.12 -0.53 -4.77
CA TYR A 150 9.86 -1.13 -4.36
C TYR A 150 10.11 -2.04 -3.16
N VAL A 151 9.20 -2.06 -2.19
CA VAL A 151 9.29 -2.96 -1.03
C VAL A 151 8.12 -3.94 -1.11
N ASN A 152 8.44 -5.23 -1.19
CA ASN A 152 7.41 -6.28 -1.31
C ASN A 152 6.75 -6.60 0.05
N THR A 153 5.77 -7.51 0.05
CA THR A 153 4.97 -7.83 1.26
C THR A 153 5.76 -8.44 2.43
N GLU A 154 6.94 -9.00 2.18
CA GLU A 154 7.83 -9.54 3.23
C GLU A 154 8.82 -8.50 3.76
N GLY A 155 8.77 -7.25 3.25
CA GLY A 155 9.64 -6.16 3.66
C GLY A 155 10.96 -6.09 2.91
N ARG A 156 11.11 -6.79 1.77
CA ARG A 156 12.34 -6.77 0.96
C ARG A 156 12.36 -5.58 0.01
N PRO A 157 13.35 -4.67 0.11
CA PRO A 157 13.54 -3.61 -0.88
C PRO A 157 14.16 -4.17 -2.16
N GLN A 158 13.61 -3.83 -3.31
CA GLN A 158 14.02 -4.29 -4.62
C GLN A 158 14.25 -3.10 -5.54
N TYR A 159 15.29 -3.18 -6.38
CA TYR A 159 15.60 -2.14 -7.35
C TYR A 159 15.11 -2.52 -8.74
N ALA A 160 14.18 -1.73 -9.26
CA ALA A 160 13.78 -1.78 -10.66
C ALA A 160 14.71 -0.90 -11.49
N VAL A 161 15.12 -1.41 -12.65
CA VAL A 161 15.96 -0.69 -13.62
C VAL A 161 15.09 -0.30 -14.81
N ARG A 162 15.25 0.94 -15.26
CA ARG A 162 14.57 1.45 -16.44
C ARG A 162 14.88 0.60 -17.67
N ALA A 163 13.84 0.10 -18.32
CA ALA A 163 13.93 -0.66 -19.58
C ALA A 163 13.75 0.22 -20.82
N VAL A 164 12.85 1.21 -20.74
CA VAL A 164 12.53 2.13 -21.85
C VAL A 164 12.40 3.56 -21.33
N PHE A 165 12.39 4.57 -22.20
CA PHE A 165 12.17 5.95 -21.77
C PHE A 165 10.67 6.26 -21.65
N PRO A 166 10.27 7.16 -20.72
CA PRO A 166 8.90 7.63 -20.65
C PRO A 166 8.44 8.24 -21.99
N PRO A 167 7.20 8.00 -22.43
CA PRO A 167 6.73 8.48 -23.72
C PRO A 167 6.49 10.00 -23.72
N GLY A 168 6.75 10.62 -24.87
CA GLY A 168 6.46 12.05 -25.09
C GLY A 168 7.16 12.96 -24.09
N GLU A 169 6.37 13.76 -23.36
CA GLU A 169 6.86 14.71 -22.36
C GLU A 169 6.79 14.18 -20.93
N ALA A 170 6.48 12.90 -20.74
CA ALA A 170 6.49 12.29 -19.41
C ALA A 170 7.87 12.39 -18.75
N ARG A 171 7.88 12.44 -17.41
CA ARG A 171 9.09 12.55 -16.59
C ARG A 171 9.05 11.55 -15.44
N GLU A 172 10.22 11.21 -14.90
CA GLU A 172 10.30 10.44 -13.65
C GLU A 172 9.61 11.20 -12.51
N ASP A 173 8.89 10.48 -11.66
CA ASP A 173 7.96 11.09 -10.71
C ASP A 173 8.64 12.05 -9.73
N TRP A 174 9.83 11.69 -9.26
CA TRP A 174 10.59 12.54 -8.34
C TRP A 174 11.04 13.84 -8.98
N LYS A 175 11.30 13.86 -10.30
CA LYS A 175 11.69 15.08 -11.03
C LYS A 175 10.52 16.05 -11.13
N ILE A 176 9.30 15.53 -11.31
CA ILE A 176 8.08 16.33 -11.32
C ILE A 176 7.89 16.99 -9.95
N LEU A 177 7.98 16.21 -8.87
CA LEU A 177 7.86 16.73 -7.50
C LEU A 177 8.96 17.74 -7.17
N ARG A 178 10.21 17.48 -7.59
CA ARG A 178 11.33 18.40 -7.42
C ARG A 178 11.13 19.72 -8.17
N ALA A 179 10.65 19.67 -9.41
CA ALA A 179 10.33 20.89 -10.17
C ALA A 179 9.14 21.65 -9.57
N LEU A 180 8.10 20.94 -9.13
CA LEU A 180 6.96 21.54 -8.44
C LEU A 180 7.38 22.24 -7.14
N SER A 181 8.28 21.62 -6.38
CA SER A 181 8.80 22.17 -5.12
C SER A 181 9.46 23.54 -5.33
N ASP A 182 10.17 23.72 -6.44
CA ASP A 182 10.77 25.00 -6.82
C ASP A 182 9.71 26.03 -7.22
N ALA A 183 8.74 25.62 -8.04
CA ALA A 183 7.65 26.47 -8.50
C ALA A 183 6.77 27.02 -7.35
N VAL A 184 6.64 26.28 -6.25
CA VAL A 184 5.88 26.71 -5.06
C VAL A 184 6.74 27.35 -3.97
N GLY A 185 8.05 27.51 -4.20
CA GLY A 185 8.98 28.14 -3.24
C GLY A 185 9.34 27.26 -2.03
N ALA A 186 9.10 25.95 -2.10
CA ALA A 186 9.42 24.97 -1.06
C ALA A 186 10.43 23.93 -1.58
N VAL A 187 11.57 24.41 -2.06
CA VAL A 187 12.59 23.64 -2.79
C VAL A 187 13.04 22.41 -1.99
N LEU A 188 12.94 21.24 -2.60
CA LEU A 188 13.51 20.00 -2.06
C LEU A 188 15.04 20.00 -2.26
N GLU A 189 15.78 19.54 -1.24
CA GLU A 189 17.24 19.64 -1.17
C GLU A 189 17.98 18.51 -1.91
N PHE A 190 17.53 18.14 -3.11
CA PHE A 190 18.21 17.17 -3.98
C PHE A 190 17.98 17.53 -5.45
N ASP A 191 18.98 17.32 -6.30
CA ASP A 191 18.90 17.56 -7.75
C ASP A 191 19.11 16.29 -8.57
N THR A 192 19.59 15.21 -7.93
CA THR A 192 19.86 13.92 -8.54
C THR A 192 19.11 12.78 -7.86
N ALA A 193 18.91 11.68 -8.59
CA ALA A 193 18.33 10.45 -8.03
C ALA A 193 19.24 9.82 -6.95
N GLU A 194 20.55 10.06 -7.02
CA GLU A 194 21.52 9.58 -6.03
C GLU A 194 21.38 10.34 -4.71
N GLU A 195 21.28 11.68 -4.74
CA GLU A 195 21.03 12.50 -3.54
C GLU A 195 19.68 12.17 -2.91
N LEU A 196 18.63 12.01 -3.71
CA LEU A 196 17.31 11.57 -3.23
C LEU A 196 17.43 10.21 -2.51
N ARG A 197 18.17 9.26 -3.10
CA ARG A 197 18.36 7.94 -2.48
C ARG A 197 19.18 8.03 -1.20
N HIS A 198 20.20 8.88 -1.16
CA HIS A 198 20.98 9.12 0.05
C HIS A 198 20.09 9.61 1.19
N GLN A 199 19.27 10.64 0.95
CA GLN A 199 18.33 11.15 1.95
C GLN A 199 17.29 10.11 2.37
N LEU A 200 16.79 9.31 1.43
CA LEU A 200 15.87 8.22 1.73
C LEU A 200 16.48 7.20 2.71
N VAL A 201 17.73 6.79 2.45
CA VAL A 201 18.46 5.81 3.26
C VAL A 201 18.84 6.39 4.63
N GLU A 202 19.26 7.65 4.70
CA GLU A 202 19.54 8.33 5.96
C GLU A 202 18.31 8.43 6.87
N THR A 203 17.13 8.59 6.27
CA THR A 203 15.87 8.74 7.00
C THR A 203 15.24 7.40 7.36
N TYR A 204 15.28 6.42 6.45
CA TYR A 204 14.55 5.17 6.56
C TYR A 204 15.48 3.97 6.31
N SER A 205 15.85 3.31 7.40
CA SER A 205 16.80 2.19 7.35
C SER A 205 16.35 1.04 6.45
N THR A 206 15.04 0.86 6.19
CA THR A 206 14.52 -0.14 5.24
C THR A 206 15.28 -0.13 3.91
N PHE A 207 15.63 1.05 3.38
CA PHE A 207 16.21 1.18 2.04
C PHE A 207 17.74 1.06 1.99
N GLU A 208 18.42 0.84 3.12
CA GLU A 208 19.89 0.77 3.20
C GLU A 208 20.50 -0.33 2.32
N VAL A 209 19.89 -1.52 2.33
CA VAL A 209 20.42 -2.71 1.64
C VAL A 209 19.29 -3.35 0.83
N THR A 210 19.40 -3.22 -0.49
CA THR A 210 18.49 -3.91 -1.42
C THR A 210 18.66 -5.42 -1.35
N ASP A 211 17.59 -6.14 -1.67
CA ASP A 211 17.47 -7.60 -1.64
C ASP A 211 17.68 -8.23 -0.24
N SER A 212 17.63 -7.42 0.83
CA SER A 212 17.75 -7.88 2.21
C SER A 212 16.42 -7.90 2.94
N LEU A 213 16.28 -8.79 3.91
CA LEU A 213 15.18 -8.81 4.86
C LEU A 213 15.68 -8.31 6.21
N LYS A 214 14.96 -7.35 6.78
CA LYS A 214 15.15 -6.92 8.17
C LYS A 214 14.06 -7.56 9.02
N HIS A 215 14.46 -8.33 10.02
CA HIS A 215 13.51 -8.91 10.97
C HIS A 215 12.90 -7.80 11.82
N SER A 216 11.57 -7.74 11.84
CA SER A 216 10.83 -6.85 12.74
C SER A 216 10.69 -7.50 14.12
N ALA A 217 10.86 -6.70 15.18
CA ALA A 217 10.53 -7.12 16.53
C ALA A 217 9.02 -7.36 16.66
N TRP A 218 8.63 -8.34 17.48
CA TRP A 218 7.23 -8.51 17.85
C TRP A 218 6.84 -7.43 18.87
N LEU A 219 5.88 -6.58 18.50
CA LEU A 219 5.44 -5.43 19.30
C LEU A 219 3.95 -5.53 19.64
N GLU A 220 3.48 -4.67 20.54
CA GLU A 220 2.05 -4.47 20.73
C GLU A 220 1.46 -3.58 19.63
N PHE A 221 0.43 -4.07 18.97
CA PHE A 221 -0.31 -3.37 17.93
C PHE A 221 -1.77 -3.80 17.87
N GLY A 222 -2.59 -3.01 17.18
CA GLY A 222 -4.05 -3.15 17.19
C GLY A 222 -4.65 -2.84 18.57
N GLN A 223 -5.97 -2.92 18.68
CA GLN A 223 -6.68 -2.65 19.93
C GLN A 223 -7.71 -3.72 20.26
N ASP A 224 -8.15 -3.75 21.50
CA ASP A 224 -9.32 -4.51 21.89
C ASP A 224 -10.58 -3.74 21.45
N GLY A 225 -11.56 -4.47 20.92
CA GLY A 225 -12.77 -3.85 20.41
C GLY A 225 -13.76 -4.89 19.93
N LYS A 226 -14.98 -4.42 19.64
CA LYS A 226 -16.01 -5.26 19.03
C LYS A 226 -15.66 -5.49 17.56
N ILE A 227 -15.67 -6.75 17.16
CA ILE A 227 -15.63 -7.14 15.75
C ILE A 227 -17.06 -7.13 15.23
N GLU A 228 -17.29 -6.50 14.10
CA GLU A 228 -18.60 -6.49 13.47
C GLU A 228 -18.94 -7.87 12.90
N GLU A 229 -20.21 -8.22 12.91
CA GLU A 229 -20.72 -9.49 12.35
C GLU A 229 -20.97 -9.39 10.84
N LEU A 230 -20.16 -8.60 10.14
CA LEU A 230 -20.19 -8.49 8.70
C LEU A 230 -19.13 -9.43 8.10
N PRO A 231 -19.44 -10.15 7.00
CA PRO A 231 -18.43 -10.96 6.34
C PRO A 231 -17.28 -10.08 5.83
N PHE A 232 -16.08 -10.64 5.80
CA PHE A 232 -14.95 -10.00 5.12
C PHE A 232 -15.20 -10.02 3.61
N ASP A 233 -15.07 -8.86 2.97
CA ASP A 233 -15.22 -8.73 1.52
C ASP A 233 -13.91 -9.06 0.79
N HIS A 234 -14.03 -9.39 -0.51
CA HIS A 234 -12.90 -9.62 -1.38
C HIS A 234 -12.18 -8.30 -1.71
N SER A 235 -10.87 -8.26 -1.48
CA SER A 235 -10.05 -7.08 -1.78
C SER A 235 -9.97 -6.75 -3.28
N MET A 236 -10.13 -7.77 -4.13
CA MET A 236 -10.07 -7.67 -5.59
C MET A 236 -11.29 -8.36 -6.18
N LYS A 237 -12.19 -7.56 -6.75
CA LYS A 237 -13.38 -8.08 -7.43
C LYS A 237 -13.01 -8.75 -8.75
N ASP A 238 -12.03 -8.19 -9.43
CA ASP A 238 -11.46 -8.73 -10.65
C ASP A 238 -9.93 -8.72 -10.56
N PHE A 239 -9.34 -9.92 -10.55
CA PHE A 239 -7.89 -10.09 -10.49
C PHE A 239 -7.16 -9.48 -11.69
N TYR A 240 -7.82 -9.40 -12.85
CA TYR A 240 -7.23 -8.90 -14.08
C TYR A 240 -7.28 -7.37 -14.19
N MET A 241 -8.00 -6.68 -13.29
CA MET A 241 -8.28 -5.24 -13.41
C MET A 241 -8.01 -4.49 -12.10
N THR A 242 -6.79 -4.60 -11.59
CA THR A 242 -6.43 -4.16 -10.23
C THR A 242 -5.76 -2.80 -10.17
N ASP A 243 -5.13 -2.35 -11.26
CA ASP A 243 -4.39 -1.10 -11.34
C ASP A 243 -4.61 -0.40 -12.71
N PRO A 244 -4.15 0.85 -12.88
CA PRO A 244 -4.35 1.57 -14.14
C PRO A 244 -3.72 0.90 -15.37
N ILE A 245 -2.63 0.15 -15.19
CA ILE A 245 -1.91 -0.54 -16.27
C ILE A 245 -2.76 -1.70 -16.80
N SER A 246 -3.20 -2.56 -15.88
CA SER A 246 -4.06 -3.71 -16.18
C SER A 246 -5.41 -3.27 -16.73
N ARG A 247 -6.02 -2.22 -16.16
CA ARG A 247 -7.27 -1.62 -16.68
C ARG A 247 -7.16 -1.02 -18.08
N SER A 248 -5.97 -0.59 -18.48
CA SER A 248 -5.72 -0.11 -19.85
C SER A 248 -5.27 -1.21 -20.82
N SER A 249 -5.11 -2.45 -20.34
CA SER A 249 -4.62 -3.57 -21.14
C SER A 249 -5.75 -4.31 -21.84
N LYS A 250 -5.68 -4.38 -23.18
CA LYS A 250 -6.62 -5.18 -23.99
C LYS A 250 -6.57 -6.67 -23.63
N VAL A 251 -5.38 -7.18 -23.33
CA VAL A 251 -5.21 -8.60 -22.96
C VAL A 251 -5.89 -8.88 -21.62
N MET A 252 -5.76 -7.98 -20.64
CA MET A 252 -6.43 -8.16 -19.36
C MET A 252 -7.95 -8.00 -19.47
N ALA A 253 -8.43 -7.16 -20.38
CA ALA A 253 -9.86 -7.07 -20.71
C ALA A 253 -10.40 -8.42 -21.23
N GLU A 254 -9.70 -9.04 -22.17
CA GLU A 254 -10.06 -10.37 -22.67
C GLU A 254 -10.00 -11.43 -21.55
N CYS A 255 -8.97 -11.40 -20.69
CA CYS A 255 -8.89 -12.31 -19.54
C CYS A 255 -10.04 -12.12 -18.56
N SER A 256 -10.41 -10.88 -18.24
CA SER A 256 -11.55 -10.54 -17.38
C SER A 256 -12.87 -11.04 -17.99
N GLU A 257 -13.08 -10.85 -19.29
CA GLU A 257 -14.30 -11.34 -19.95
C GLU A 257 -14.44 -12.86 -19.91
N ILE A 258 -13.32 -13.60 -20.04
CA ILE A 258 -13.33 -15.06 -20.08
C ILE A 258 -13.36 -15.66 -18.66
N PHE A 259 -12.53 -15.14 -17.75
CA PHE A 259 -12.22 -15.74 -16.45
C PHE A 259 -12.66 -14.89 -15.24
N GLY A 260 -13.15 -13.68 -15.45
CA GLY A 260 -13.52 -12.75 -14.38
C GLY A 260 -14.61 -13.28 -13.47
N ASN A 261 -14.54 -12.89 -12.19
CA ASN A 261 -15.42 -13.38 -11.13
C ASN A 261 -16.90 -13.02 -11.33
N SER A 262 -17.24 -12.12 -12.25
CA SER A 262 -18.63 -11.80 -12.60
C SER A 262 -19.39 -12.98 -13.23
N LYS A 263 -18.70 -14.07 -13.61
CA LYS A 263 -19.31 -15.31 -14.12
C LYS A 263 -19.40 -16.47 -13.12
N ASN A 264 -18.75 -16.36 -11.95
CA ASN A 264 -18.62 -17.46 -10.99
C ASN A 264 -19.27 -17.16 -9.61
N GLY A 265 -20.16 -16.16 -9.55
CA GLY A 265 -20.99 -15.87 -8.37
C GLY A 265 -22.21 -16.78 -8.28
#